data_AF-X0XP82-F1
#
_entry.id   AF-X0XP82-F1
#
_cell.length_a   1.000
_cell.length_b   1.000
_cell.length_c   1.000
_cell.angle_alpha   90.00
_cell.angle_beta   90.00
_cell.angle_gamma   90.00
#
_symmetry.space_group_name_H-M   'P 1'
#
loop_
_entity.id
_entity.type
_entity.pdbx_description
1 polymer ?
#
loop_
_entity_poly.entity_id
_entity_poly.type
_entity_poly.pdbx_seq_one_letter_code
_entity_poly.pdbx_strand_id
1 'polypeptide(L)'
;SLPRELNDPEQISEKSVVGTFLDKVGQYKPQLVGFNSASADLKAFVQRAVVLGIQAKGFCSRPNKPWEGDDYFDSRNSEASVDIKDVVGGWGKATPSLNEIATLSGIPGKMDVDGEKVAFLWLDGKLNEIVAYNEFDALTTYLVWLRVAHFGGHFTGEEYEVEQQLVRELILSEIENGKIHLKKYLEEWNCLKARI
;
A
#
# COMPACT_ATOMS: atom_id res chain seq x y z
N SER A 1 -4.67 0.72 -17.86
CA SER A 1 -4.06 1.36 -16.67
C SER A 1 -4.86 0.93 -15.45
N LEU A 2 -4.32 1.06 -14.22
CA LEU A 2 -5.16 0.97 -13.02
C LEU A 2 -6.35 1.95 -13.14
N PRO A 3 -7.49 1.69 -12.48
CA PRO A 3 -8.64 2.58 -12.50
C PRO A 3 -8.21 3.99 -12.10
N ARG A 4 -8.49 4.98 -12.96
CA ARG A 4 -8.17 6.40 -12.69
C ARG A 4 -9.42 7.25 -12.53
N GLU A 5 -10.49 6.85 -13.20
CA GLU A 5 -11.75 7.58 -13.23
C GLU A 5 -12.77 6.90 -12.33
N LEU A 6 -13.06 7.51 -11.17
CA LEU A 6 -14.03 6.97 -10.21
C LEU A 6 -15.48 7.05 -10.70
N ASN A 7 -15.71 7.81 -11.76
CA ASN A 7 -17.03 7.98 -12.38
C ASN A 7 -17.28 7.00 -13.53
N ASP A 8 -16.29 6.18 -13.90
CA ASP A 8 -16.41 5.18 -14.96
C ASP A 8 -16.82 3.81 -14.34
N PRO A 9 -18.08 3.36 -14.53
CA PRO A 9 -18.58 2.12 -13.94
C PRO A 9 -17.80 0.87 -14.37
N GLU A 10 -17.23 0.88 -15.57
CA GLU A 10 -16.45 -0.24 -16.08
C GLU A 10 -15.11 -0.33 -15.35
N GLN A 11 -14.43 0.80 -15.17
CA GLN A 11 -13.16 0.88 -14.45
C GLN A 11 -13.29 0.55 -12.95
N ILE A 12 -14.38 0.97 -12.30
CA ILE A 12 -14.59 0.71 -10.87
C ILE A 12 -15.23 -0.65 -10.59
N SER A 13 -15.64 -1.40 -11.62
CA SER A 13 -16.17 -2.75 -11.44
C SER A 13 -15.13 -3.67 -10.79
N GLU A 14 -15.56 -4.51 -9.86
CA GLU A 14 -14.64 -5.40 -9.12
C GLU A 14 -13.78 -6.26 -10.06
N LYS A 15 -14.39 -6.77 -11.15
CA LYS A 15 -13.69 -7.55 -12.17
C LYS A 15 -12.59 -6.75 -12.86
N SER A 16 -12.83 -5.47 -13.16
CA SER A 16 -11.84 -4.60 -13.77
C SER A 16 -10.71 -4.27 -12.80
N VAL A 17 -11.02 -3.92 -11.56
CA VAL A 17 -10.04 -3.59 -10.51
C VAL A 17 -9.13 -4.80 -10.23
N VAL A 18 -9.72 -5.95 -9.90
CA VAL A 18 -8.98 -7.18 -9.57
C VAL A 18 -8.20 -7.69 -10.77
N GLY A 19 -8.81 -7.75 -11.95
CA GLY A 19 -8.18 -8.23 -13.16
C GLY A 19 -7.01 -7.35 -13.59
N THR A 20 -7.20 -6.03 -13.59
CA THR A 20 -6.14 -5.08 -13.96
C THR A 20 -4.97 -5.14 -12.99
N PHE A 21 -5.23 -5.18 -11.68
CA PHE A 21 -4.14 -5.27 -10.69
C PHE A 21 -3.29 -6.52 -10.92
N LEU A 22 -3.92 -7.70 -10.99
CA LEU A 22 -3.20 -8.97 -11.14
C LEU A 22 -2.48 -9.08 -12.49
N ASP A 23 -3.07 -8.60 -13.58
CA ASP A 23 -2.41 -8.55 -14.89
C ASP A 23 -1.16 -7.67 -14.84
N LYS A 24 -1.24 -6.48 -14.23
CA LYS A 24 -0.11 -5.54 -14.14
C LYS A 24 1.01 -6.06 -13.26
N VAL A 25 0.69 -6.67 -12.11
CA VAL A 25 1.69 -7.34 -11.27
C VAL A 25 2.35 -8.48 -12.04
N GLY A 26 1.57 -9.29 -12.76
CA GLY A 26 2.08 -10.38 -13.58
C GLY A 26 2.99 -9.92 -14.74
N GLN A 27 2.69 -8.77 -15.34
CA GLN A 27 3.42 -8.19 -16.46
C GLN A 27 4.73 -7.51 -16.02
N TYR A 28 4.65 -6.63 -15.03
CA TYR A 28 5.76 -5.75 -14.66
C TYR A 28 6.64 -6.31 -13.55
N LYS A 29 6.18 -7.36 -12.86
CA LYS A 29 6.90 -7.99 -11.75
C LYS A 29 7.44 -6.98 -10.71
N PRO A 30 6.62 -6.04 -10.21
CA PRO A 30 7.07 -5.10 -9.19
C PRO A 30 7.29 -5.81 -7.84
N GLN A 31 8.18 -5.28 -7.00
CA GLN A 31 8.16 -5.62 -5.58
C GLN A 31 6.93 -4.98 -4.94
N LEU A 32 6.06 -5.80 -4.35
CA LEU A 32 4.87 -5.34 -3.65
C LEU A 32 5.19 -5.12 -2.18
N VAL A 33 5.05 -3.89 -1.72
CA VAL A 33 5.25 -3.53 -0.32
C VAL A 33 3.89 -3.29 0.33
N GLY A 34 3.66 -3.87 1.50
CA GLY A 34 2.43 -3.65 2.25
C GLY A 34 2.57 -3.94 3.75
N PHE A 35 1.50 -3.72 4.50
CA PHE A 35 1.42 -4.05 5.92
C PHE A 35 0.34 -5.10 6.16
N ASN A 36 0.74 -6.32 6.56
CA ASN A 36 -0.12 -7.52 6.58
C ASN A 36 -0.66 -7.93 5.19
N SER A 37 0.00 -7.49 4.12
CA SER A 37 -0.49 -7.65 2.74
C SER A 37 -0.40 -9.07 2.22
N ALA A 38 0.58 -9.85 2.68
CA ALA A 38 0.71 -11.24 2.27
C ALA A 38 -0.42 -12.13 2.81
N SER A 39 -0.92 -11.79 4.00
CA SER A 39 -1.99 -12.53 4.69
C SER A 39 -3.39 -11.96 4.45
N ALA A 40 -3.51 -10.68 4.07
CA ALA A 40 -4.79 -10.02 3.81
C ALA A 40 -4.96 -9.61 2.34
N ASP A 41 -4.29 -8.54 1.89
CA ASP A 41 -4.54 -7.90 0.59
C ASP A 41 -4.39 -8.86 -0.59
N LEU A 42 -3.24 -9.53 -0.72
CA LEU A 42 -2.99 -10.47 -1.82
C LEU A 42 -3.94 -11.66 -1.76
N LYS A 43 -4.30 -12.13 -0.55
CA LYS A 43 -5.29 -13.20 -0.39
C LYS A 43 -6.67 -12.74 -0.83
N ALA A 44 -7.06 -11.50 -0.56
CA ALA A 44 -8.31 -10.93 -1.04
C ALA A 44 -8.34 -10.90 -2.57
N PHE A 45 -7.31 -10.34 -3.23
CA PHE A 45 -7.23 -10.33 -4.70
C PHE A 45 -7.31 -11.74 -5.31
N VAL A 46 -6.59 -12.72 -4.76
CA VAL A 46 -6.62 -14.10 -5.24
C VAL A 46 -8.02 -14.71 -5.07
N GLN A 47 -8.63 -14.57 -3.90
CA GLN A 47 -9.98 -15.08 -3.63
C GLN A 47 -11.00 -14.47 -4.59
N ARG A 48 -10.95 -13.14 -4.78
CA ARG A 48 -11.87 -12.44 -5.67
C ARG A 48 -11.65 -12.79 -7.13
N ALA A 49 -10.40 -12.97 -7.58
CA ALA A 49 -10.10 -13.42 -8.93
C ALA A 49 -10.69 -14.81 -9.23
N VAL A 50 -10.59 -15.74 -8.28
CA VAL A 50 -11.20 -17.08 -8.39
C VAL A 50 -12.72 -16.98 -8.49
N VAL A 51 -13.36 -16.21 -7.60
CA VAL A 51 -14.83 -16.01 -7.61
C VAL A 51 -15.31 -15.39 -8.93
N LEU A 52 -14.55 -14.45 -9.49
CA LEU A 52 -14.89 -13.73 -10.71
C LEU A 52 -14.47 -14.45 -12.01
N GLY A 53 -13.84 -15.63 -11.90
CA GLY A 53 -13.34 -16.39 -13.05
C GLY A 53 -12.24 -15.67 -13.84
N ILE A 54 -11.40 -14.88 -13.17
CA ILE A 54 -10.31 -14.12 -13.80
C ILE A 54 -9.06 -14.99 -13.92
N GLN A 55 -8.50 -15.07 -15.13
CA GLN A 55 -7.20 -15.68 -15.36
C GLN A 55 -6.07 -14.68 -15.07
N ALA A 56 -5.12 -15.07 -14.24
CA ALA A 56 -3.97 -14.24 -13.85
C ALA A 56 -2.63 -14.99 -14.03
N LYS A 57 -2.35 -15.48 -15.25
CA LYS A 57 -1.20 -16.38 -15.54
C LYS A 57 0.14 -15.79 -15.10
N GLY A 58 0.39 -14.51 -15.41
CA GLY A 58 1.66 -13.86 -15.08
C GLY A 58 1.87 -13.73 -13.56
N PHE A 59 0.81 -13.35 -12.83
CA PHE A 59 0.82 -13.26 -11.37
C PHE A 59 1.05 -14.63 -10.72
N CYS A 60 0.36 -15.66 -11.22
CA CYS A 60 0.47 -17.04 -10.71
C CYS A 60 1.71 -17.79 -11.20
N SER A 61 2.59 -17.17 -11.99
CA SER A 61 3.85 -17.80 -12.41
C SER A 61 4.79 -17.86 -11.22
N ARG A 62 5.28 -19.07 -10.92
CA ARG A 62 6.15 -19.33 -9.77
C ARG A 62 7.45 -20.00 -10.24
N PRO A 63 8.59 -19.68 -9.64
CA PRO A 63 9.85 -20.35 -9.95
C PRO A 63 9.82 -21.80 -9.44
N ASN A 64 10.71 -22.66 -9.97
CA ASN A 64 10.83 -24.03 -9.46
C ASN A 64 11.50 -24.05 -8.09
N LYS A 65 12.44 -23.11 -7.84
CA LYS A 65 13.12 -22.94 -6.56
C LYS A 65 12.99 -21.50 -6.09
N PRO A 66 12.92 -21.22 -4.77
CA PRO A 66 12.67 -19.88 -4.26
C PRO A 66 13.64 -18.79 -4.75
N TRP A 67 14.91 -19.13 -4.95
CA TRP A 67 15.94 -18.17 -5.41
C TRP A 67 15.98 -17.96 -6.92
N GLU A 68 15.12 -18.61 -7.70
CA GLU A 68 15.10 -18.52 -9.16
C GLU A 68 14.17 -17.42 -9.68
N GLY A 69 13.37 -16.77 -8.83
CA GLY A 69 12.55 -15.63 -9.23
C GLY A 69 11.44 -15.25 -8.27
N ASP A 70 10.52 -14.42 -8.76
CA ASP A 70 9.45 -13.83 -7.99
C ASP A 70 8.30 -14.81 -7.70
N ASP A 71 7.86 -14.88 -6.44
CA ASP A 71 6.68 -15.62 -6.00
C ASP A 71 5.79 -14.76 -5.09
N TYR A 72 4.73 -14.18 -5.66
CA TYR A 72 3.75 -13.38 -4.92
C TYR A 72 2.89 -14.18 -3.93
N PHE A 73 3.03 -15.51 -3.87
CA PHE A 73 2.34 -16.37 -2.90
C PHE A 73 3.20 -16.69 -1.67
N ASP A 74 4.51 -16.44 -1.73
CA ASP A 74 5.48 -16.77 -0.69
C ASP A 74 6.27 -15.54 -0.23
N SER A 75 5.69 -14.76 0.66
CA SER A 75 6.33 -13.58 1.27
C SER A 75 7.49 -13.93 2.22
N ARG A 76 7.73 -15.22 2.52
CA ARG A 76 8.80 -15.63 3.44
C ARG A 76 10.10 -15.94 2.71
N ASN A 77 10.00 -16.46 1.48
CA ASN A 77 11.16 -16.87 0.70
C ASN A 77 11.31 -16.10 -0.61
N SER A 78 10.42 -15.14 -0.90
CA SER A 78 10.49 -14.30 -2.09
C SER A 78 10.45 -12.82 -1.73
N GLU A 79 11.38 -12.06 -2.32
CA GLU A 79 11.42 -10.60 -2.22
C GLU A 79 10.38 -9.91 -3.10
N ALA A 80 9.59 -10.66 -3.88
CA ALA A 80 8.51 -10.13 -4.71
C ALA A 80 7.42 -9.44 -3.88
N SER A 81 7.29 -9.80 -2.59
CA SER A 81 6.34 -9.19 -1.67
C SER A 81 6.97 -8.97 -0.29
N VAL A 82 7.12 -7.71 0.09
CA VAL A 82 7.62 -7.29 1.40
C VAL A 82 6.43 -6.97 2.29
N ASP A 83 6.17 -7.83 3.27
CA ASP A 83 5.18 -7.57 4.31
C ASP A 83 5.87 -6.93 5.53
N ILE A 84 5.68 -5.62 5.71
CA ILE A 84 6.28 -4.85 6.82
C ILE A 84 5.92 -5.47 8.17
N LYS A 85 4.73 -6.04 8.32
CA LYS A 85 4.30 -6.66 9.57
C LYS A 85 5.17 -7.88 9.92
N ASP A 86 5.59 -8.64 8.92
CA ASP A 86 6.50 -9.78 9.13
C ASP A 86 7.93 -9.31 9.46
N VAL A 87 8.34 -8.15 8.93
CA VAL A 87 9.67 -7.56 9.19
C VAL A 87 9.79 -6.99 10.60
N VAL A 88 8.78 -6.23 11.06
CA VAL A 88 8.84 -5.52 12.35
C VAL A 88 8.13 -6.25 13.49
N GLY A 89 7.29 -7.22 13.14
CA GLY A 89 6.47 -7.95 14.09
C GLY A 89 7.20 -9.12 14.76
N GLY A 90 6.57 -9.65 15.80
CA GLY A 90 7.04 -10.84 16.49
C GLY A 90 5.88 -11.75 16.89
N TRP A 91 6.15 -12.75 17.73
CA TRP A 91 5.09 -13.63 18.20
C TRP A 91 4.16 -12.91 19.19
N GLY A 92 2.85 -13.04 18.99
CA GLY A 92 1.83 -12.53 19.91
C GLY A 92 1.73 -11.00 19.91
N LYS A 93 1.82 -10.39 21.10
CA LYS A 93 1.62 -8.94 21.31
C LYS A 93 2.80 -8.06 20.84
N ALA A 94 3.87 -8.67 20.34
CA ALA A 94 5.04 -7.94 19.87
C ALA A 94 4.84 -7.28 18.50
N THR A 95 3.73 -7.56 17.81
CA THR A 95 3.44 -6.95 16.51
C THR A 95 2.73 -5.61 16.68
N PRO A 96 3.36 -4.48 16.29
CA PRO A 96 2.67 -3.20 16.27
C PRO A 96 1.63 -3.17 15.16
N SER A 97 0.66 -2.27 15.25
CA SER A 97 -0.16 -1.83 14.12
C SER A 97 0.60 -0.86 13.22
N LEU A 98 0.17 -0.72 11.97
CA LEU A 98 0.70 0.32 11.06
C LEU A 98 0.59 1.72 11.68
N ASN A 99 -0.53 1.99 12.38
CA ASN A 99 -0.73 3.26 13.06
C ASN A 99 0.31 3.52 14.16
N GLU A 100 0.59 2.53 15.00
CA GLU A 100 1.56 2.69 16.10
C GLU A 100 2.97 2.93 15.56
N ILE A 101 3.43 2.13 14.59
CA ILE A 101 4.77 2.31 14.04
C ILE A 101 4.91 3.62 13.25
N ALA A 102 3.88 4.02 12.51
CA ALA A 102 3.88 5.27 11.76
C ALA A 102 3.94 6.48 12.70
N THR A 103 3.01 6.57 13.65
CA THR A 103 2.90 7.73 14.56
C THR A 103 4.15 7.90 15.42
N LEU A 104 4.70 6.80 15.95
CA LEU A 104 5.97 6.82 16.70
C LEU A 104 7.18 7.17 15.83
N SER A 105 7.08 7.03 14.51
CA SER A 105 8.12 7.40 13.54
C SER A 105 7.96 8.83 13.00
N GLY A 106 6.98 9.60 13.48
CA GLY A 106 6.69 10.93 12.93
C GLY A 106 6.02 10.92 11.56
N ILE A 107 5.38 9.81 11.21
CA ILE A 107 4.63 9.60 9.96
C ILE A 107 3.14 9.62 10.31
N PRO A 108 2.27 10.28 9.52
CA PRO A 108 0.84 10.23 9.75
C PRO A 108 0.32 8.79 9.83
N GLY A 109 -0.42 8.47 10.90
CA GLY A 109 -1.09 7.18 11.07
C GLY A 109 -2.52 7.23 10.51
N LYS A 110 -3.48 6.64 11.25
CA LYS A 110 -4.90 6.74 10.94
C LYS A 110 -5.36 8.20 11.08
N MET A 111 -5.81 8.79 9.97
CA MET A 111 -6.07 10.23 9.87
C MET A 111 -7.52 10.67 10.09
N ASP A 112 -8.53 9.79 10.15
CA ASP A 112 -9.92 10.10 10.61
C ASP A 112 -10.94 8.98 10.33
N VAL A 113 -10.74 8.19 9.27
CA VAL A 113 -11.63 7.10 8.89
C VAL A 113 -11.15 5.82 9.55
N ASP A 114 -12.04 5.17 10.30
CA ASP A 114 -11.78 3.82 10.78
C ASP A 114 -12.19 2.81 9.70
N GLY A 115 -11.39 1.76 9.51
CA GLY A 115 -11.61 0.74 8.48
C GLY A 115 -12.99 0.08 8.60
N GLU A 116 -13.54 0.03 9.82
CA GLU A 116 -14.90 -0.45 10.10
C GLU A 116 -15.99 0.35 9.37
N LYS A 117 -15.70 1.59 8.97
CA LYS A 117 -16.63 2.46 8.25
C LYS A 117 -16.64 2.24 6.74
N VAL A 118 -15.64 1.55 6.18
CA VAL A 118 -15.49 1.40 4.71
C VAL A 118 -16.72 0.73 4.09
N ALA A 119 -17.29 -0.29 4.76
CA ALA A 119 -18.50 -0.95 4.27
C ALA A 119 -19.70 0.01 4.19
N PHE A 120 -19.88 0.87 5.20
CA PHE A 120 -20.94 1.88 5.20
C PHE A 120 -20.71 2.95 4.15
N LEU A 121 -19.47 3.46 4.02
CA LEU A 121 -19.10 4.41 2.97
C LEU A 121 -19.38 3.83 1.57
N TRP A 122 -19.12 2.54 1.36
CA TRP A 122 -19.39 1.88 0.09
C TRP A 122 -20.88 1.81 -0.20
N LEU A 123 -21.70 1.40 0.78
CA LEU A 123 -23.16 1.34 0.64
C LEU A 123 -23.77 2.73 0.40
N ASP A 124 -23.16 3.78 0.96
CA ASP A 124 -23.56 5.17 0.76
C ASP A 124 -23.03 5.78 -0.56
N GLY A 125 -22.30 5.01 -1.38
CA GLY A 125 -21.73 5.48 -2.65
C GLY A 125 -20.59 6.47 -2.50
N LYS A 126 -19.95 6.56 -1.33
CA LYS A 126 -18.89 7.52 -0.99
C LYS A 126 -17.50 7.05 -1.44
N LEU A 127 -17.37 6.70 -2.71
CA LEU A 127 -16.13 6.15 -3.27
C LEU A 127 -14.93 7.10 -3.13
N ASN A 128 -15.15 8.42 -3.30
CA ASN A 128 -14.11 9.42 -3.12
C ASN A 128 -13.50 9.39 -1.70
N GLU A 129 -14.32 9.17 -0.67
CA GLU A 129 -13.85 9.08 0.72
C GLU A 129 -13.05 7.80 0.94
N ILE A 130 -13.47 6.68 0.34
CA ILE A 130 -12.75 5.40 0.39
C ILE A 130 -11.38 5.53 -0.29
N VAL A 131 -11.32 6.16 -1.45
CA VAL A 131 -10.07 6.35 -2.20
C VAL A 131 -9.12 7.28 -1.43
N ALA A 132 -9.62 8.40 -0.93
CA ALA A 132 -8.81 9.32 -0.11
C ALA A 132 -8.21 8.63 1.12
N TYR A 133 -9.00 7.80 1.80
CA TYR A 133 -8.54 6.99 2.93
C TYR A 133 -7.43 6.00 2.52
N ASN A 134 -7.64 5.23 1.44
CA ASN A 134 -6.64 4.26 0.96
C ASN A 134 -5.36 4.94 0.46
N GLU A 135 -5.44 6.15 -0.09
CA GLU A 135 -4.26 6.93 -0.48
C GLU A 135 -3.44 7.35 0.75
N PHE A 136 -4.08 7.73 1.86
CA PHE A 136 -3.37 7.98 3.11
C PHE A 136 -2.67 6.73 3.63
N ASP A 137 -3.37 5.59 3.66
CA ASP A 137 -2.78 4.31 4.11
C ASP A 137 -1.62 3.88 3.20
N ALA A 138 -1.71 4.09 1.88
CA ALA A 138 -0.63 3.80 0.94
C ALA A 138 0.59 4.69 1.17
N LEU A 139 0.41 6.00 1.36
CA LEU A 139 1.50 6.93 1.69
C LEU A 139 2.17 6.56 3.01
N THR A 140 1.37 6.26 4.04
CA THR A 140 1.87 5.85 5.35
C THR A 140 2.65 4.55 5.28
N THR A 141 2.12 3.56 4.55
CA THR A 141 2.79 2.27 4.33
C THR A 141 4.13 2.47 3.62
N TYR A 142 4.18 3.31 2.58
CA TYR A 142 5.42 3.61 1.87
C TYR A 142 6.46 4.28 2.77
N LEU A 143 6.06 5.30 3.55
CA LEU A 143 6.99 6.00 4.44
C LEU A 143 7.51 5.11 5.58
N VAL A 144 6.68 4.19 6.09
CA VAL A 144 7.12 3.18 7.06
C VAL A 144 8.09 2.18 6.41
N TRP A 145 7.80 1.71 5.19
CA TRP A 145 8.73 0.87 4.44
C TRP A 145 10.07 1.57 4.23
N LEU A 146 10.06 2.85 3.82
CA LEU A 146 11.26 3.64 3.60
C LEU A 146 12.09 3.75 4.90
N ARG A 147 11.42 3.92 6.05
CA ARG A 147 12.07 3.90 7.38
C ARG A 147 12.71 2.53 7.68
N VAL A 148 12.01 1.44 7.38
CA VAL A 148 12.51 0.07 7.56
C VAL A 148 13.70 -0.22 6.63
N ALA A 149 13.63 0.23 5.38
CA ALA A 149 14.72 0.09 4.41
C ALA A 149 15.96 0.88 4.82
N HIS A 150 15.80 2.11 5.32
CA HIS A 150 16.88 2.88 5.92
C HIS A 150 17.46 2.19 7.16
N PHE A 151 16.62 1.65 8.05
CA PHE A 151 17.08 0.83 9.18
C PHE A 151 17.91 -0.39 8.74
N GLY A 152 17.50 -1.04 7.65
CA GLY A 152 18.23 -2.16 7.04
C GLY A 152 19.52 -1.76 6.30
N GLY A 153 19.83 -0.46 6.19
CA GLY A 153 21.02 0.04 5.50
C GLY A 153 20.90 0.09 3.97
N HIS A 154 19.69 0.00 3.42
CA HIS A 154 19.44 0.15 1.98
C HIS A 154 19.51 1.60 1.50
N PHE A 155 19.37 2.54 2.43
CA PHE A 155 19.55 3.97 2.22
C PHE A 155 20.50 4.51 3.29
N THR A 156 21.41 5.38 2.89
CA THR A 156 22.11 6.27 3.81
C THR A 156 21.14 7.29 4.42
N GLY A 157 21.59 8.00 5.46
CA GLY A 157 20.77 9.07 6.04
C GLY A 157 20.43 10.17 5.03
N GLU A 158 21.35 10.51 4.13
CA GLU A 158 21.12 11.51 3.08
C GLU A 158 20.10 11.01 2.04
N GLU A 159 20.26 9.78 1.54
CA GLU A 159 19.31 9.18 0.60
C GLU A 159 17.91 9.05 1.21
N TYR A 160 17.82 8.68 2.49
CA TYR A 160 16.55 8.58 3.21
C TYR A 160 15.80 9.93 3.31
N GLU A 161 16.52 11.03 3.52
CA GLU A 161 15.91 12.37 3.52
C GLU A 161 15.51 12.82 2.11
N VAL A 162 16.32 12.48 1.08
CA VAL A 162 15.96 12.72 -0.33
C VAL A 162 14.68 11.98 -0.71
N GLU A 163 14.55 10.70 -0.37
CA GLU A 163 13.35 9.91 -0.66
C GLU A 163 12.10 10.46 0.04
N GLN A 164 12.22 10.92 1.30
CA GLN A 164 11.11 11.60 1.98
C GLN A 164 10.72 12.92 1.27
N GLN A 165 11.69 13.65 0.74
CA GLN A 165 11.43 14.87 -0.01
C GLN A 165 10.72 14.59 -1.33
N LEU A 166 11.08 13.52 -2.05
CA LEU A 166 10.38 13.08 -3.26
C LEU A 166 8.91 12.74 -2.98
N VAL A 167 8.60 12.12 -1.84
CA VAL A 167 7.20 11.86 -1.43
C VAL A 167 6.46 13.18 -1.17
N ARG A 168 7.10 14.16 -0.53
CA ARG A 168 6.50 15.49 -0.33
C ARG A 168 6.17 16.17 -1.66
N GLU A 169 7.10 16.12 -2.60
CA GLU A 169 6.93 16.70 -3.94
C GLU A 169 5.82 15.99 -4.73
N LEU A 170 5.74 14.65 -4.64
CA LEU A 170 4.63 13.89 -5.19
C LEU A 170 3.29 14.35 -4.61
N ILE A 171 3.18 14.46 -3.29
CA ILE A 171 1.96 14.91 -2.62
C ILE A 171 1.56 16.33 -3.09
N LEU A 172 2.52 17.26 -3.17
CA LEU A 172 2.27 18.63 -3.64
C LEU A 172 1.77 18.65 -5.09
N SER A 173 2.42 17.90 -5.98
CA SER A 173 1.99 17.74 -7.37
C SER A 173 0.58 17.16 -7.49
N GLU A 174 0.26 16.12 -6.70
CA GLU A 174 -1.07 15.53 -6.70
C GLU A 174 -2.15 16.48 -6.16
N ILE A 175 -1.81 17.34 -5.18
CA ILE A 175 -2.70 18.41 -4.70
C ILE A 175 -2.97 19.43 -5.81
N GLU A 176 -1.94 19.84 -6.56
CA GLU A 176 -2.09 20.73 -7.72
C GLU A 176 -2.96 20.10 -8.81
N ASN A 177 -2.88 18.78 -8.97
CA ASN A 177 -3.71 17.98 -9.88
C ASN A 177 -5.12 17.68 -9.34
N GLY A 178 -5.52 18.28 -8.20
CA GLY A 178 -6.90 18.23 -7.69
C GLY A 178 -7.15 17.26 -6.55
N LYS A 179 -6.15 16.52 -6.05
CA LYS A 179 -6.27 15.66 -4.87
C LYS A 179 -6.17 16.47 -3.57
N ILE A 180 -7.12 17.38 -3.37
CA ILE A 180 -7.09 18.38 -2.29
C ILE A 180 -7.08 17.74 -0.89
N HIS A 181 -7.63 16.53 -0.72
CA HIS A 181 -7.61 15.81 0.56
C HIS A 181 -6.19 15.51 1.06
N LEU A 182 -5.20 15.39 0.16
CA LEU A 182 -3.81 15.17 0.53
C LEU A 182 -3.18 16.35 1.30
N LYS A 183 -3.76 17.57 1.22
CA LYS A 183 -3.32 18.71 2.05
C LYS A 183 -3.32 18.36 3.53
N LYS A 184 -4.38 17.68 3.98
CA LYS A 184 -4.53 17.24 5.37
C LYS A 184 -3.41 16.29 5.78
N TYR A 185 -3.04 15.35 4.91
CA TYR A 185 -1.94 14.42 5.15
C TYR A 185 -0.62 15.17 5.32
N LEU A 186 -0.34 16.12 4.42
CA LEU A 186 0.89 16.91 4.45
C LEU A 186 0.97 17.81 5.69
N GLU A 187 -0.14 18.44 6.08
CA GLU A 187 -0.24 19.25 7.30
C GLU A 187 0.09 18.43 8.56
N GLU A 188 -0.51 17.25 8.71
CA GLU A 188 -0.21 16.37 9.85
C GLU A 188 1.24 15.89 9.80
N TRP A 189 1.75 15.53 8.62
CA TRP A 189 3.13 15.07 8.51
C TRP A 189 4.13 16.14 8.95
N ASN A 190 3.88 17.39 8.57
CA ASN A 190 4.68 18.53 9.01
C ASN A 190 4.53 18.79 10.52
N CYS A 191 3.32 18.64 11.07
CA CYS A 191 3.08 18.78 12.50
C CYS A 191 3.86 17.74 13.32
N LEU A 192 3.86 16.47 12.88
CA LEU A 192 4.57 15.38 13.54
C LEU A 192 6.09 15.55 13.45
N LYS A 193 6.63 15.92 12.27
CA LYS A 193 8.07 16.17 12.09
C LYS A 193 8.58 17.37 12.91
N ALA A 194 7.71 18.33 13.25
CA ALA A 194 8.09 19.45 14.12
C ALA A 194 8.15 19.08 15.62
N ARG A 195 7.64 17.91 16.02
CA ARG A 195 7.57 17.44 17.41
C ARG A 195 8.68 16.46 17.79
N ILE A 196 9.45 15.98 16.83
CA ILE A 196 10.53 14.99 16.98
C ILE A 196 11.85 15.67 16.64
#